data_AF-A0A932K929-F1
#
_entry.id   AF-A0A932K929-F1
#
_cell.length_a   1.000
_cell.length_b   1.000
_cell.length_c   1.000
_cell.angle_alpha   90.00
_cell.angle_beta   90.00
_cell.angle_gamma   90.00
#
_symmetry.space_group_name_H-M   'P 1'
#
loop_
_entity.id
_entity.type
_entity.pdbx_description
1 polymer ?
#
loop_
_entity_poly.entity_id
_entity_poly.type
_entity_poly.pdbx_seq_one_letter_code
_entity_poly.pdbx_strand_id
1 'polypeptide(L)' 'SCNGRGAHLYGEGDHDSRVIAATTGAIPTAGFFCNGEIGPIGNSNFLHGFTASVGIFQEKD' A
#
# COMPACT_ATOMS: atom_id res chain seq x y z
N SER A 1 5.25 2.05 10.77
CA SER A 1 4.20 2.38 9.77
C SER A 1 3.57 3.73 10.13
N CYS A 2 2.97 4.38 9.15
CA CYS A 2 2.18 5.59 9.36
C CYS A 2 0.74 5.23 9.79
N ASN A 3 0.12 6.07 10.63
CA ASN A 3 -1.31 6.00 10.97
C ASN A 3 -1.83 4.65 11.51
N GLY A 4 -1.01 3.90 12.25
CA GLY A 4 -1.44 2.64 12.88
C GLY A 4 -1.59 1.46 11.91
N ARG A 5 -1.12 1.55 10.67
CA ARG A 5 -1.07 0.41 9.73
C ARG A 5 -0.02 -0.64 10.17
N GLY A 6 0.08 -1.78 9.50
CA GLY A 6 1.02 -2.86 9.88
C GLY A 6 0.53 -3.61 11.12
N ALA A 7 1.40 -3.95 12.06
CA ALA A 7 1.05 -4.79 13.21
C ALA A 7 -0.10 -4.25 14.08
N HIS A 8 -0.28 -2.93 14.17
CA HIS A 8 -1.39 -2.34 14.92
C HIS A 8 -2.76 -2.55 14.24
N LEU A 9 -2.80 -2.70 12.91
CA LEU A 9 -4.03 -2.94 12.14
C LEU A 9 -4.24 -4.43 11.85
N TYR A 10 -3.17 -5.13 11.46
CA TYR A 10 -3.22 -6.51 10.97
C TYR A 10 -2.81 -7.55 12.03
N GLY A 11 -2.32 -7.13 13.19
CA GLY A 11 -1.81 -8.03 14.24
C GLY A 11 -0.40 -8.57 13.97
N GLU A 12 0.18 -8.31 12.80
CA GLU A 12 1.50 -8.78 12.38
C GLU A 12 2.25 -7.78 11.49
N GLY A 13 3.57 -7.89 11.46
CA GLY A 13 4.44 -7.13 10.56
C GLY A 13 4.31 -7.57 9.10
N ASP A 14 4.85 -6.76 8.19
CA ASP A 14 5.11 -7.13 6.79
C ASP A 14 3.90 -7.64 5.99
N HIS A 15 2.67 -7.34 6.43
CA HIS A 15 1.43 -7.72 5.76
C HIS A 15 1.44 -7.30 4.29
N ASP A 16 1.65 -6.01 4.02
CA ASP A 16 1.54 -5.47 2.66
C ASP A 16 2.61 -6.03 1.72
N SER A 17 3.87 -6.11 2.18
CA SER A 17 4.97 -6.71 1.41
C SER A 17 4.75 -8.19 1.11
N ARG A 18 4.18 -8.95 2.05
CA ARG A 18 3.84 -10.36 1.85
C ARG A 18 2.68 -10.53 0.88
N VAL A 19 1.65 -9.67 0.94
CA VAL A 19 0.56 -9.68 -0.04
C VAL A 19 1.08 -9.35 -1.43
N ILE A 20 1.97 -8.37 -1.57
CA ILE A 20 2.63 -8.06 -2.85
C ILE A 20 3.39 -9.29 -3.35
N ALA A 21 4.28 -9.87 -2.53
CA ALA A 21 5.06 -11.04 -2.93
C ALA A 21 4.19 -12.27 -3.29
N ALA A 22 3.08 -12.48 -2.59
CA ALA A 22 2.13 -13.55 -2.90
C ALA A 22 1.37 -13.30 -4.21
N THR A 23 1.15 -12.03 -4.57
CA THR A 23 0.37 -11.65 -5.77
C THR A 23 1.23 -11.55 -7.02
N THR A 24 2.44 -11.02 -6.92
CA THR A 24 3.33 -10.74 -8.06
C THR A 24 4.54 -11.68 -8.13
N GLY A 25 4.65 -12.64 -7.22
CA GLY A 25 5.86 -13.42 -7.00
C GLY A 25 6.90 -12.65 -6.17
N ALA A 26 8.01 -13.31 -5.84
CA ALA A 26 9.09 -12.76 -5.02
C ALA A 26 9.96 -11.72 -5.77
N ILE A 27 9.32 -10.74 -6.39
CA ILE A 27 10.00 -9.63 -7.08
C ILE A 27 10.54 -8.62 -6.05
N PRO A 28 11.70 -7.99 -6.32
CA PRO A 28 12.21 -6.92 -5.47
C PRO A 28 11.16 -5.82 -5.31
N THR A 29 10.82 -5.53 -4.06
CA THR A 29 9.82 -4.52 -3.71
C THR A 29 10.48 -3.47 -2.82
N ALA A 30 10.25 -2.19 -3.14
CA ALA A 30 10.69 -1.07 -2.34
C ALA A 30 9.54 -0.06 -2.21
N GLY A 31 9.55 0.69 -1.12
CA GLY A 31 8.52 1.69 -0.85
C GLY A 31 8.74 2.39 0.49
N PHE A 32 7.76 3.22 0.86
CA PHE A 32 7.76 3.97 2.11
C PHE A 32 6.33 4.11 2.63
N PHE A 33 6.18 4.42 3.92
CA PHE A 33 4.88 4.64 4.53
C PHE A 33 4.46 6.11 4.42
N CYS A 34 3.19 6.34 4.07
CA CYS A 34 2.58 7.68 3.95
C CYS A 34 1.35 7.81 4.84
N ASN A 35 0.93 9.05 5.11
CA ASN A 35 -0.27 9.36 5.90
C ASN A 35 -1.56 9.38 5.08
N GLY A 36 -1.79 8.31 4.32
CA GLY A 36 -2.96 8.15 3.46
C GLY A 36 -2.78 8.71 2.06
N GLU A 37 -3.86 8.63 1.29
CA GLU A 37 -3.97 9.09 -0.09
C GLU A 37 -5.04 10.17 -0.22
N ILE A 38 -4.80 11.22 -1.01
CA ILE A 38 -5.79 12.25 -1.30
C ILE A 38 -6.55 11.83 -2.56
N GLY A 39 -7.86 11.68 -2.47
CA GLY A 39 -8.68 11.27 -3.61
C GLY A 39 -10.17 11.61 -3.47
N PRO A 40 -10.93 11.64 -4.58
CA PRO A 40 -12.32 12.05 -4.57
C PRO A 40 -13.27 10.96 -4.02
N ILE A 41 -14.33 11.39 -3.34
CA ILE A 41 -15.57 10.63 -3.12
C ILE A 41 -16.73 11.54 -3.53
N GLY A 42 -17.41 11.21 -4.62
CA GLY A 42 -18.42 12.10 -5.22
C GLY A 42 -17.80 13.43 -5.65
N ASN A 43 -18.38 14.54 -5.18
CA ASN A 43 -17.97 15.91 -5.53
C ASN A 43 -16.96 16.52 -4.54
N SER A 44 -16.30 15.72 -3.71
CA SER A 44 -15.38 16.23 -2.69
C SER A 44 -14.15 15.35 -2.54
N ASN A 45 -13.02 15.97 -2.20
CA ASN A 45 -11.76 15.28 -1.95
C ASN A 45 -11.64 14.92 -0.47
N PHE A 46 -11.11 13.73 -0.20
CA PHE A 46 -10.92 13.19 1.13
C PHE A 46 -9.50 12.66 1.29
N LEU A 47 -9.03 12.65 2.54
CA LEU A 47 -7.83 11.92 2.92
C LEU A 47 -8.22 10.50 3.33
N HIS A 48 -7.82 9.53 2.53
CA HIS A 48 -8.05 8.12 2.77
C HIS A 48 -6.93 7.56 3.65
N GLY A 49 -7.16 7.47 4.96
CA GLY A 49 -6.12 7.21 5.97
C GLY A 49 -5.54 5.79 6.00
N PHE A 50 -6.19 4.82 5.35
CA PHE A 50 -5.77 3.40 5.31
C PHE A 50 -5.68 2.87 3.87
N THR A 51 -4.84 3.50 3.06
CA THR A 51 -4.61 3.11 1.65
C THR A 51 -3.22 2.53 1.44
N ALA A 52 -3.10 1.70 0.40
CA ALA A 52 -1.85 1.29 -0.22
C ALA A 52 -1.97 1.51 -1.73
N SER A 53 -1.06 2.28 -2.30
CA SER A 53 -0.92 2.46 -3.74
C SER A 53 0.36 1.74 -4.17
N VAL A 54 0.27 0.90 -5.21
CA VAL A 54 1.39 0.07 -5.68
C VAL A 54 1.58 0.29 -7.18
N GLY A 55 2.81 0.61 -7.59
CA GLY A 55 3.20 0.63 -9.00
C GLY A 55 3.93 -0.67 -9.35
N ILE A 56 3.53 -1.33 -10.44
CA ILE A 56 4.18 -2.55 -10.95
C ILE A 56 4.84 -2.20 -12.27
N PHE A 57 6.11 -2.57 -12.40
CA PHE A 57 6.89 -2.41 -13.63
C PHE A 57 7.03 -3.77 -14.30
N GLN A 58 6.82 -3.80 -15.61
CA GLN A 58 7.06 -4.96 -16.45
C GLN A 58 7.88 -4.54 -17.67
N GLU A 59 8.55 -5.51 -18.29
CA GLU A 59 9.19 -5.27 -19.58
C GLU A 59 8.15 -4.79 -20.60
N LYS A 60 8.60 -3.92 -21.49
CA LYS A 60 7.81 -3.52 -22.65
C LYS A 60 8.02 -4.60 -23.70
N ASP A 61 6.93 -5.18 -24.19
CA ASP A 61 6.95 -6.20 -25.25
C ASP A 61 7.83 -5.81 -26.45
#